data_AF-X0HCH7-F1
#
_entry.id   AF-X0HCH7-F1
#
_cell.length_a   1.000
_cell.length_b   1.000
_cell.length_c   1.000
_cell.angle_alpha   90.00
_cell.angle_beta   90.00
_cell.angle_gamma   90.00
#
_symmetry.space_group_name_H-M   'P 1'
#
loop_
_entity.id
_entity.type
_entity.pdbx_description
1 polymer ?
#
loop_
_entity_poly.entity_id
_entity_poly.type
_entity_poly.pdbx_seq_one_letter_code
_entity_poly.pdbx_strand_id
1 'polypeptide(L)'
;MRQTTCDGHRVQSMFEPDAMPAELLDQKSWTNVSRTLSPPGKLFQRGCRFFYTRMLVLPSNLSAVYVSTIDIFERRYVSGLRFSDGSSKDFTIGFQHPRQEELLVQQATSIQIKGFDVAFDQHGVRGICILFGDGTQSYWAGEYENIPKRRVQGYAEEDTVTHLMGGFDAAKLVIIAINRDPPSWEPSMSTLWYPEIPTPDLLFPGLDATINNPFRPSSSVEQDLPACFALFPNGDLSKLRRIIVKHRVHSKDVLKIEYVNMASIDKSQSELGYRRAGERYSTEYDTNRIYVQSFLIDGPGGERIESFSTLWTHALVGFEIKTNRGRTAAFTGGTGIENKAPMSSLA
;
A
#
# COMPACT_ATOMS: atom_id res chain seq x y z
N MET A 1 -10.07 -2.33 33.82
CA MET A 1 -9.76 -1.53 32.61
C MET A 1 -10.51 -0.21 32.74
N ARG A 2 -9.83 0.94 32.76
CA ARG A 2 -10.53 2.22 32.58
C ARG A 2 -11.13 2.20 31.17
N GLN A 3 -12.38 2.61 31.05
CA GLN A 3 -13.10 2.68 29.79
C GLN A 3 -12.41 3.71 28.89
N THR A 4 -11.59 3.27 27.94
CA THR A 4 -10.99 4.17 26.94
C THR A 4 -12.09 4.59 25.98
N THR A 5 -12.42 5.88 25.98
CA THR A 5 -13.35 6.48 25.04
C THR A 5 -12.67 6.64 23.68
N CYS A 6 -13.47 6.58 22.61
CA CYS A 6 -13.01 6.95 21.27
C CYS A 6 -13.18 8.46 21.12
N ASP A 7 -12.09 9.21 21.22
CA ASP A 7 -12.08 10.68 21.24
C ASP A 7 -12.30 11.28 19.84
N GLY A 8 -12.66 12.57 19.82
CA GLY A 8 -13.00 13.34 18.62
C GLY A 8 -14.51 13.65 18.52
N HIS A 9 -14.86 14.54 17.59
CA HIS A 9 -16.26 14.87 17.30
C HIS A 9 -16.97 13.65 16.72
N ARG A 10 -18.14 13.31 17.26
CA ARG A 10 -18.93 12.16 16.80
C ARG A 10 -19.53 12.47 15.44
N VAL A 11 -19.34 11.53 14.51
CA VAL A 11 -19.95 11.52 13.19
C VAL A 11 -20.84 10.29 13.10
N GLN A 12 -21.92 10.37 12.33
CA GLN A 12 -22.83 9.26 12.12
C GLN A 12 -22.07 7.95 11.80
N SER A 13 -22.36 6.91 12.57
CA SER A 13 -21.67 5.62 12.45
C SER A 13 -22.57 4.48 12.91
N MET A 14 -22.13 3.23 12.78
CA MET A 14 -22.94 2.06 13.12
C MET A 14 -23.39 2.07 14.59
N PHE A 15 -22.50 2.47 15.51
CA PHE A 15 -22.80 2.50 16.95
C PHE A 15 -23.34 3.85 17.41
N GLU A 16 -23.31 4.87 16.56
CA GLU A 16 -23.84 6.20 16.84
C GLU A 16 -24.66 6.71 15.64
N PRO A 17 -25.81 6.05 15.34
CA PRO A 17 -26.63 6.39 14.19
C PRO A 17 -27.30 7.77 14.31
N ASP A 18 -27.41 8.29 15.54
CA ASP A 18 -28.04 9.59 15.84
C ASP A 18 -27.05 10.77 15.73
N ALA A 19 -25.75 10.53 15.53
CA ALA A 19 -24.78 11.60 15.31
C ALA A 19 -24.97 12.23 13.92
N MET A 20 -24.47 13.46 13.73
CA MET A 20 -24.62 14.16 12.45
C MET A 20 -23.81 13.47 11.34
N PRO A 21 -24.36 13.38 10.11
CA PRO A 21 -23.62 12.95 8.92
C PRO A 21 -22.40 13.82 8.66
N ALA A 22 -21.35 13.23 8.08
CA ALA A 22 -20.11 13.92 7.74
C ALA A 22 -20.34 15.13 6.83
N GLU A 23 -21.25 14.98 5.87
CA GLU A 23 -21.57 15.97 4.82
C GLU A 23 -22.26 17.22 5.39
N LEU A 24 -22.85 17.12 6.58
CA LEU A 24 -23.48 18.25 7.27
C LEU A 24 -22.53 18.90 8.28
N LEU A 25 -21.47 18.20 8.69
CA LEU A 25 -20.46 18.71 9.60
C LEU A 25 -19.38 19.51 8.87
N ASP A 26 -19.05 19.11 7.65
CA ASP A 26 -18.08 19.78 6.80
C ASP A 26 -18.58 19.79 5.36
N GLN A 27 -18.65 20.98 4.73
CA GLN A 27 -19.03 21.13 3.32
C GLN A 27 -17.91 20.69 2.36
N LYS A 28 -16.75 20.29 2.90
CA LYS A 28 -15.62 19.79 2.13
C LYS A 28 -15.80 18.32 1.73
N SER A 29 -15.19 17.96 0.62
CA SER A 29 -15.03 16.56 0.23
C SER A 29 -13.93 15.86 1.01
N TRP A 30 -14.05 14.54 1.11
CA TRP A 30 -13.15 13.69 1.88
C TRP A 30 -12.43 12.69 0.98
N THR A 31 -11.13 12.53 1.19
CA THR A 31 -10.35 11.44 0.59
C THR A 31 -9.82 10.54 1.69
N ASN A 32 -10.01 9.23 1.53
CA ASN A 32 -9.65 8.24 2.54
C ASN A 32 -8.72 7.16 2.01
N VAL A 33 -7.98 6.54 2.92
CA VAL A 33 -7.28 5.28 2.70
C VAL A 33 -7.68 4.27 3.75
N SER A 34 -7.95 3.06 3.31
CA SER A 34 -8.31 1.90 4.14
C SER A 34 -7.75 0.63 3.50
N ARG A 35 -7.92 -0.53 4.13
CA ARG A 35 -7.59 -1.83 3.54
C ARG A 35 -8.60 -2.89 3.96
N THR A 36 -9.09 -3.69 3.00
CA THR A 36 -10.03 -4.80 3.19
C THR A 36 -11.22 -4.42 4.10
N LEU A 37 -11.85 -3.27 3.85
CA LEU A 37 -12.96 -2.77 4.68
C LEU A 37 -14.29 -3.42 4.31
N SER A 38 -14.99 -3.97 5.30
CA SER A 38 -16.29 -4.62 5.15
C SER A 38 -17.44 -3.63 5.41
N PRO A 39 -18.38 -3.45 4.46
CA PRO A 39 -19.49 -2.51 4.61
C PRO A 39 -20.35 -2.80 5.85
N PRO A 40 -20.94 -1.79 6.51
CA PRO A 40 -21.89 -1.97 7.60
C PRO A 40 -22.99 -2.99 7.26
N GLY A 41 -23.41 -3.79 8.24
CA GLY A 41 -24.53 -4.74 8.12
C GLY A 41 -24.27 -5.99 7.26
N LYS A 42 -23.10 -6.12 6.62
CA LYS A 42 -22.71 -7.35 5.89
C LYS A 42 -22.02 -8.35 6.82
N LEU A 43 -22.14 -9.63 6.54
CA LEU A 43 -21.28 -10.64 7.15
C LEU A 43 -19.90 -10.57 6.49
N PHE A 44 -18.83 -10.74 7.26
CA PHE A 44 -17.48 -10.83 6.73
C PHE A 44 -16.65 -11.85 7.53
N GLN A 45 -15.82 -12.60 6.82
CA GLN A 45 -14.88 -13.58 7.40
C GLN A 45 -13.42 -13.08 7.36
N ARG A 46 -13.15 -12.02 6.59
CA ARG A 46 -11.83 -11.42 6.39
C ARG A 46 -11.97 -9.90 6.31
N GLY A 47 -10.89 -9.21 6.63
CA GLY A 47 -10.85 -7.76 6.63
C GLY A 47 -11.15 -7.13 8.00
N CYS A 48 -11.61 -5.89 7.95
CA CYS A 48 -11.99 -5.12 9.13
C CYS A 48 -13.28 -4.33 8.90
N ARG A 49 -13.85 -3.79 9.98
CA ARG A 49 -15.00 -2.87 9.96
C ARG A 49 -14.80 -1.88 11.10
N PHE A 50 -15.04 -0.60 10.83
CA PHE A 50 -15.16 0.39 11.90
C PHE A 50 -16.59 0.44 12.45
N PHE A 51 -16.70 0.73 13.73
CA PHE A 51 -17.96 0.92 14.44
C PHE A 51 -18.20 2.39 14.80
N TYR A 52 -17.11 3.15 14.97
CA TYR A 52 -17.10 4.56 15.30
C TYR A 52 -16.50 5.37 14.16
N THR A 53 -17.09 6.52 13.89
CA THR A 53 -16.51 7.56 13.03
C THR A 53 -16.24 8.80 13.88
N ARG A 54 -15.02 9.32 13.83
CA ARG A 54 -14.62 10.52 14.56
C ARG A 54 -14.04 11.53 13.61
N MET A 55 -14.30 12.80 13.86
CA MET A 55 -13.72 13.94 13.17
C MET A 55 -12.90 14.79 14.15
N LEU A 56 -11.80 15.37 13.67
CA LEU A 56 -10.99 16.33 14.39
C LEU A 56 -10.67 17.51 13.48
N VAL A 57 -10.89 18.72 13.97
CA VAL A 57 -10.38 19.94 13.35
C VAL A 57 -8.98 20.20 13.90
N LEU A 58 -7.99 20.28 13.03
CA LEU A 58 -6.60 20.52 13.43
C LEU A 58 -6.37 22.01 13.74
N PRO A 59 -5.58 22.32 14.79
CA PRO A 59 -5.18 23.70 15.07
C PRO A 59 -4.20 24.21 14.00
N SER A 60 -4.26 25.50 13.67
CA SER A 60 -3.37 26.13 12.67
C SER A 60 -1.92 26.32 13.16
N ASN A 61 -1.71 26.29 14.47
CA ASN A 61 -0.43 26.46 15.17
C ASN A 61 0.06 25.15 15.80
N LEU A 62 0.00 24.05 15.04
CA LEU A 62 0.39 22.72 15.47
C LEU A 62 1.89 22.67 15.83
N SER A 63 2.25 22.15 16.99
CA SER A 63 3.64 22.11 17.49
C SER A 63 4.16 20.69 17.69
N ALA A 64 3.28 19.72 17.94
CA ALA A 64 3.65 18.32 18.11
C ALA A 64 2.53 17.37 17.68
N VAL A 65 2.93 16.16 17.25
CA VAL A 65 2.02 15.06 16.94
C VAL A 65 2.48 13.79 17.64
N TYR A 66 1.54 13.09 18.24
CA TYR A 66 1.74 11.84 18.96
C TYR A 66 0.80 10.77 18.40
N VAL A 67 1.24 9.52 18.49
CA VAL A 67 0.50 8.35 18.02
C VAL A 67 0.32 7.39 19.18
N SER A 68 -0.93 7.13 19.54
CA SER A 68 -1.29 6.06 20.46
C SER A 68 -1.38 4.73 19.70
N THR A 69 -0.85 3.67 20.31
CA THR A 69 -0.88 2.32 19.76
C THR A 69 -1.50 1.32 20.74
N ILE A 70 -1.93 0.18 20.22
CA ILE A 70 -2.42 -0.96 21.00
C ILE A 70 -1.91 -2.27 20.40
N ASP A 71 -1.48 -3.18 21.26
CA ASP A 71 -1.10 -4.53 20.84
C ASP A 71 -2.33 -5.47 20.90
N ILE A 72 -2.67 -6.09 19.77
CA ILE A 72 -3.77 -7.05 19.64
C ILE A 72 -3.23 -8.30 18.94
N PHE A 73 -3.26 -9.45 19.64
CA PHE A 73 -2.72 -10.72 19.13
C PHE A 73 -1.28 -10.59 18.57
N GLU A 74 -0.38 -10.02 19.39
CA GLU A 74 1.05 -9.83 19.07
C GLU A 74 1.32 -8.89 17.89
N ARG A 75 0.34 -8.07 17.50
CA ARG A 75 0.46 -7.06 16.45
C ARG A 75 0.15 -5.70 17.01
N ARG A 76 1.04 -4.73 16.77
CA ARG A 76 0.81 -3.33 17.12
C ARG A 76 -0.06 -2.64 16.07
N TYR A 77 -1.09 -1.95 16.52
CA TYR A 77 -1.97 -1.12 15.68
C TYR A 77 -2.00 0.31 16.18
N VAL A 78 -2.19 1.25 15.27
CA VAL A 78 -2.50 2.64 15.64
C VAL A 78 -3.91 2.69 16.20
N SER A 79 -4.06 3.25 17.39
CA SER A 79 -5.35 3.34 18.11
C SER A 79 -5.93 4.75 18.13
N GLY A 80 -5.07 5.76 18.10
CA GLY A 80 -5.46 7.16 18.18
C GLY A 80 -4.30 8.09 17.85
N LEU A 81 -4.64 9.35 17.61
CA LEU A 81 -3.69 10.42 17.33
C LEU A 81 -3.96 11.58 18.29
N ARG A 82 -2.88 12.24 18.72
CA ARG A 82 -2.95 13.44 19.55
C ARG A 82 -2.09 14.54 18.93
N PHE A 83 -2.68 15.70 18.80
CA PHE A 83 -2.09 16.88 18.20
C PHE A 83 -2.01 17.96 19.27
N SER A 84 -0.83 18.56 19.46
CA SER A 84 -0.65 19.64 20.43
C SER A 84 -0.36 20.95 19.70
N ASP A 85 -0.97 22.05 20.14
CA ASP A 85 -0.67 23.37 19.60
C ASP A 85 0.49 24.07 20.33
N GLY A 86 0.88 25.28 19.90
CA GLY A 86 1.92 26.07 20.55
C GLY A 86 1.61 26.49 22.00
N SER A 87 0.36 26.34 22.46
CA SER A 87 -0.06 26.58 23.84
C SER A 87 -0.14 25.31 24.69
N SER A 88 0.34 24.17 24.15
CA SER A 88 0.25 22.83 24.76
C SER A 88 -1.20 22.36 24.97
N LYS A 89 -2.15 22.88 24.19
CA LYS A 89 -3.52 22.34 24.17
C LYS A 89 -3.54 21.12 23.26
N ASP A 90 -4.13 20.04 23.76
CA ASP A 90 -4.26 18.78 23.05
C ASP A 90 -5.59 18.65 22.30
N PHE A 91 -5.50 18.05 21.12
CA PHE A 91 -6.57 17.73 20.20
C PHE A 91 -6.45 16.24 19.84
N THR A 92 -7.37 15.41 20.32
CA THR A 92 -7.28 13.95 20.21
C THR A 92 -8.35 13.37 19.29
N ILE A 93 -8.01 12.28 18.63
CA ILE A 93 -8.94 11.45 17.85
C ILE A 93 -8.63 9.98 18.07
N GLY A 94 -9.67 9.17 18.28
CA GLY A 94 -9.52 7.73 18.52
C GLY A 94 -9.22 7.37 19.97
N PHE A 95 -8.75 6.14 20.18
CA PHE A 95 -8.47 5.61 21.51
C PHE A 95 -7.07 5.99 21.97
N GLN A 96 -7.00 6.75 23.07
CA GLN A 96 -5.73 7.18 23.64
C GLN A 96 -5.17 6.15 24.60
N HIS A 97 -3.89 5.81 24.42
CA HIS A 97 -3.16 4.89 25.28
C HIS A 97 -1.87 5.56 25.75
N PRO A 98 -1.90 6.38 26.82
CA PRO A 98 -0.73 7.17 27.23
C PRO A 98 0.53 6.37 27.58
N ARG A 99 0.40 5.06 27.85
CA ARG A 99 1.54 4.16 28.10
C ARG A 99 2.14 3.56 26.83
N GLN A 100 1.44 3.68 25.71
CA GLN A 100 1.78 3.14 24.39
C GLN A 100 1.66 4.26 23.35
N GLU A 101 2.03 5.48 23.76
CA GLU A 101 2.03 6.67 22.93
C GLU A 101 3.47 7.04 22.54
N GLU A 102 3.68 7.34 21.26
CA GLU A 102 4.96 7.69 20.67
C GLU A 102 4.91 9.14 20.15
N LEU A 103 5.92 9.96 20.44
CA LEU A 103 6.08 11.28 19.82
C LEU A 103 6.57 11.09 18.38
N LEU A 104 5.77 11.52 17.41
CA LEU A 104 6.09 11.36 15.99
C LEU A 104 6.92 12.53 15.46
N VAL A 105 6.56 13.75 15.86
CA VAL A 105 7.25 14.98 15.48
C VAL A 105 6.96 16.08 16.48
N GLN A 106 7.96 16.91 16.76
CA GLN A 106 7.84 18.17 17.47
C GLN A 106 8.70 19.22 16.79
N GLN A 107 8.15 20.40 16.54
CA GLN A 107 8.85 21.51 15.88
C GLN A 107 8.67 22.81 16.65
N ALA A 108 9.65 23.70 16.56
CA ALA A 108 9.58 25.04 17.14
C ALA A 108 8.61 25.95 16.36
N THR A 109 8.46 25.69 15.06
CA THR A 109 7.54 26.36 14.15
C THR A 109 6.29 25.52 13.93
N SER A 110 5.23 26.14 13.38
CA SER A 110 3.98 25.43 13.10
C SER A 110 4.20 24.32 12.07
N ILE A 111 3.78 23.11 12.42
CA ILE A 111 3.82 21.92 11.57
C ILE A 111 2.73 22.05 10.51
N GLN A 112 3.11 22.03 9.23
CA GLN A 112 2.18 21.98 8.11
C GLN A 112 2.04 20.54 7.63
N ILE A 113 0.90 19.91 7.93
CA ILE A 113 0.59 18.55 7.49
C ILE A 113 -0.06 18.61 6.12
N LYS A 114 0.57 17.97 5.13
CA LYS A 114 0.01 17.78 3.79
C LYS A 114 -0.76 16.47 3.64
N GLY A 115 -0.41 15.47 4.46
CA GLY A 115 -1.02 14.16 4.39
C GLY A 115 -0.34 13.13 5.28
N PHE A 116 -0.61 11.86 5.00
CA PHE A 116 -0.11 10.71 5.72
C PHE A 116 0.26 9.56 4.78
N ASP A 117 1.37 8.90 5.09
CA ASP A 117 1.63 7.54 4.65
C ASP A 117 1.20 6.57 5.73
N VAL A 118 0.51 5.51 5.32
CA VAL A 118 -0.17 4.62 6.25
C VAL A 118 0.12 3.18 5.87
N ALA A 119 0.66 2.41 6.81
CA ALA A 119 0.93 1.00 6.66
C ALA A 119 -0.27 0.18 7.16
N PHE A 120 -0.75 -0.74 6.33
CA PHE A 120 -1.96 -1.53 6.57
C PHE A 120 -1.68 -3.03 6.49
N ASP A 121 -2.23 -3.77 7.45
CA ASP A 121 -2.65 -5.15 7.18
C ASP A 121 -4.17 -5.19 6.92
N GLN A 122 -4.71 -6.38 6.69
CA GLN A 122 -6.15 -6.54 6.43
C GLN A 122 -7.05 -6.21 7.64
N HIS A 123 -6.48 -6.01 8.83
CA HIS A 123 -7.21 -5.80 10.07
C HIS A 123 -7.19 -4.35 10.55
N GLY A 124 -6.26 -3.52 10.07
CA GLY A 124 -6.23 -2.10 10.39
C GLY A 124 -4.89 -1.44 10.10
N VAL A 125 -4.75 -0.22 10.63
CA VAL A 125 -3.53 0.59 10.52
C VAL A 125 -2.48 0.06 11.48
N ARG A 126 -1.32 -0.32 10.95
CA ARG A 126 -0.17 -0.86 11.70
C ARG A 126 0.84 0.23 12.04
N GLY A 127 1.02 1.19 11.13
CA GLY A 127 1.92 2.32 11.31
C GLY A 127 1.50 3.52 10.47
N ILE A 128 1.98 4.69 10.86
CA ILE A 128 1.65 5.96 10.23
C ILE A 128 2.86 6.90 10.21
N CYS A 129 2.96 7.68 9.16
CA CYS A 129 3.97 8.71 8.94
C CYS A 129 3.29 9.98 8.42
N ILE A 130 3.76 11.16 8.84
CA ILE A 130 3.28 12.45 8.35
C ILE A 130 4.02 12.83 7.08
N LEU A 131 3.28 13.42 6.15
CA LEU A 131 3.81 14.13 4.99
C LEU A 131 3.73 15.63 5.28
N PHE A 132 4.87 16.31 5.25
CA PHE A 132 4.94 17.74 5.49
C PHE A 132 4.69 18.54 4.20
N GLY A 133 4.36 19.82 4.35
CA GLY A 133 4.12 20.74 3.22
C GLY A 133 5.32 20.89 2.28
N ASP A 134 6.55 20.73 2.79
CA ASP A 134 7.79 20.79 2.00
C ASP A 134 8.12 19.48 1.25
N GLY A 135 7.23 18.49 1.32
CA GLY A 135 7.40 17.18 0.69
C GLY A 135 8.25 16.20 1.49
N THR A 136 8.83 16.62 2.63
CA THR A 136 9.55 15.72 3.53
C THR A 136 8.58 14.89 4.39
N GLN A 137 9.12 13.90 5.11
CA GLN A 137 8.35 12.96 5.91
C GLN A 137 8.85 12.93 7.35
N SER A 138 7.96 12.64 8.30
CA SER A 138 8.37 12.31 9.66
C SER A 138 9.02 10.92 9.70
N TYR A 139 9.47 10.50 10.88
CA TYR A 139 9.66 9.07 11.14
C TYR A 139 8.31 8.34 11.09
N TRP A 140 8.34 7.01 11.07
CA TRP A 140 7.15 6.18 11.22
C TRP A 140 6.90 5.89 12.70
N ALA A 141 5.64 5.97 13.13
CA ALA A 141 5.18 5.38 14.39
C ALA A 141 4.49 4.04 14.12
N GLY A 142 4.64 3.09 15.05
CA GLY A 142 4.09 1.74 14.92
C GLY A 142 4.89 0.81 13.98
N GLU A 143 4.23 -0.25 13.50
CA GLU A 143 4.85 -1.25 12.61
C GLU A 143 4.58 -0.92 11.14
N TYR A 144 5.64 -0.82 10.33
CA TYR A 144 5.52 -0.43 8.91
C TYR A 144 6.45 -1.20 7.97
N GLU A 145 7.51 -1.82 8.49
CA GLU A 145 8.45 -2.57 7.68
C GLU A 145 7.78 -3.82 7.10
N ASN A 146 7.99 -4.07 5.80
CA ASN A 146 7.40 -5.21 5.12
C ASN A 146 5.87 -5.29 5.29
N ILE A 147 5.20 -4.13 5.39
CA ILE A 147 3.75 -3.99 5.43
C ILE A 147 3.31 -3.09 4.27
N PRO A 148 2.24 -3.44 3.55
CA PRO A 148 1.71 -2.60 2.47
C PRO A 148 1.32 -1.19 2.91
N LYS A 149 1.53 -0.20 2.05
CA LYS A 149 1.34 1.23 2.36
C LYS A 149 0.41 1.91 1.37
N ARG A 150 -0.40 2.86 1.84
CA ARG A 150 -1.14 3.82 1.01
C ARG A 150 -0.81 5.24 1.45
N ARG A 151 -0.88 6.18 0.52
CA ARG A 151 -0.71 7.61 0.78
C ARG A 151 -2.06 8.31 0.71
N VAL A 152 -2.31 9.22 1.64
CA VAL A 152 -3.42 10.17 1.57
C VAL A 152 -2.87 11.57 1.77
N GLN A 153 -3.02 12.46 0.78
CA GLN A 153 -2.51 13.83 0.87
C GLN A 153 -3.35 14.81 0.04
N GLY A 154 -3.18 16.10 0.35
CA GLY A 154 -3.61 17.22 -0.49
C GLY A 154 -3.01 17.14 -1.90
N TYR A 155 -3.70 17.74 -2.87
CA TYR A 155 -3.29 17.70 -4.27
C TYR A 155 -2.37 18.87 -4.61
N ALA A 156 -2.78 20.09 -4.24
CA ALA A 156 -2.04 21.29 -4.54
C ALA A 156 -0.79 21.40 -3.65
N GLU A 157 0.14 22.27 -4.03
CA GLU A 157 1.37 22.45 -3.24
C GLU A 157 1.05 23.05 -1.87
N GLU A 158 0.12 24.00 -1.87
CA GLU A 158 -0.42 24.77 -0.76
C GLU A 158 -1.46 24.02 0.09
N ASP A 159 -1.91 22.84 -0.36
CA ASP A 159 -2.94 22.08 0.36
C ASP A 159 -2.41 21.60 1.71
N THR A 160 -3.14 21.96 2.77
CA THR A 160 -2.87 21.51 4.13
C THR A 160 -4.08 20.80 4.70
N VAL A 161 -3.82 19.76 5.47
CA VAL A 161 -4.85 19.02 6.20
C VAL A 161 -5.35 19.92 7.32
N THR A 162 -6.64 20.25 7.27
CA THR A 162 -7.31 21.06 8.31
C THR A 162 -8.29 20.24 9.12
N HIS A 163 -8.81 19.15 8.54
CA HIS A 163 -9.72 18.23 9.18
C HIS A 163 -9.27 16.80 8.92
N LEU A 164 -9.34 16.01 9.97
CA LEU A 164 -9.04 14.60 9.96
C LEU A 164 -10.29 13.82 10.33
N MET A 165 -10.52 12.71 9.65
CA MET A 165 -11.55 11.75 10.03
C MET A 165 -10.92 10.38 10.18
N GLY A 166 -11.33 9.68 11.23
CA GLY A 166 -10.89 8.32 11.51
C GLY A 166 -12.10 7.41 11.69
N GLY A 167 -12.04 6.25 11.05
CA GLY A 167 -12.94 5.15 11.37
C GLY A 167 -12.21 4.17 12.26
N PHE A 168 -12.81 3.90 13.41
CA PHE A 168 -12.26 3.05 14.46
C PHE A 168 -13.17 1.84 14.65
N ASP A 169 -12.57 0.67 14.79
CA ASP A 169 -13.29 -0.46 15.36
C ASP A 169 -13.43 -0.26 16.89
N ALA A 170 -13.60 -1.33 17.65
CA ALA A 170 -13.74 -1.22 19.10
C ALA A 170 -12.44 -0.85 19.84
N ALA A 171 -11.29 -0.79 19.16
CA ALA A 171 -9.98 -0.59 19.79
C ALA A 171 -8.95 0.18 18.94
N LYS A 172 -9.06 0.17 17.60
CA LYS A 172 -8.01 0.67 16.71
C LYS A 172 -8.51 1.36 15.46
N LEU A 173 -7.63 2.15 14.85
CA LEU A 173 -7.84 2.84 13.58
C LEU A 173 -7.80 1.83 12.42
N VAL A 174 -8.79 1.91 11.53
CA VAL A 174 -8.86 1.04 10.33
C VAL A 174 -8.97 1.83 9.02
N ILE A 175 -9.37 3.10 9.10
CA ILE A 175 -9.48 4.02 7.97
C ILE A 175 -9.14 5.44 8.45
N ILE A 176 -8.39 6.16 7.64
CA ILE A 176 -8.06 7.57 7.86
C ILE A 176 -8.41 8.37 6.62
N ALA A 177 -9.00 9.54 6.82
CA ALA A 177 -9.42 10.44 5.77
C ALA A 177 -9.07 11.88 6.11
N ILE A 178 -8.76 12.66 5.08
CA ILE A 178 -8.47 14.10 5.21
C ILE A 178 -9.48 14.89 4.38
N ASN A 179 -9.72 16.13 4.77
CA ASN A 179 -10.43 17.06 3.90
C ASN A 179 -9.58 17.35 2.67
N ARG A 180 -10.17 17.25 1.48
CA ARG A 180 -9.52 17.54 0.22
C ARG A 180 -10.56 17.90 -0.81
N ASP A 181 -10.32 18.96 -1.58
CA ASP A 181 -11.08 19.21 -2.81
C ASP A 181 -10.58 18.26 -3.91
N PRO A 182 -11.45 17.50 -4.60
CA PRO A 182 -11.00 16.48 -5.54
C PRO A 182 -10.58 17.19 -6.84
N PRO A 183 -9.41 16.89 -7.42
CA PRO A 183 -9.16 17.26 -8.80
C PRO A 183 -10.13 16.50 -9.69
N SER A 184 -10.56 17.11 -10.79
CA SER A 184 -11.52 16.55 -11.75
C SER A 184 -11.00 15.29 -12.48
N TRP A 185 -9.72 14.98 -12.35
CA TRP A 185 -9.07 13.80 -12.91
C TRP A 185 -7.82 13.49 -12.06
N GLU A 186 -7.75 12.31 -11.42
CA GLU A 186 -6.52 11.49 -11.39
C GLU A 186 -6.66 10.16 -10.61
N PRO A 187 -6.12 9.03 -11.13
CA PRO A 187 -6.18 7.69 -10.49
C PRO A 187 -5.18 7.31 -9.39
N SER A 188 -4.10 8.07 -9.17
CA SER A 188 -2.85 7.45 -8.66
C SER A 188 -2.74 7.31 -7.12
N MET A 189 -3.56 8.02 -6.36
CA MET A 189 -3.34 8.21 -4.92
C MET A 189 -3.95 7.13 -4.02
N SER A 190 -4.75 6.19 -4.56
CA SER A 190 -5.39 5.12 -3.77
C SER A 190 -4.66 3.77 -3.85
N THR A 191 -3.51 3.70 -4.54
CA THR A 191 -2.80 2.45 -4.75
C THR A 191 -2.16 1.93 -3.47
N LEU A 192 -2.39 0.65 -3.18
CA LEU A 192 -1.69 -0.08 -2.12
C LEU A 192 -0.32 -0.53 -2.64
N TRP A 193 0.76 -0.02 -2.05
CA TRP A 193 2.14 -0.28 -2.45
C TRP A 193 2.86 -1.21 -1.50
N TYR A 194 3.92 -1.88 -1.97
CA TYR A 194 4.83 -2.67 -1.14
C TYR A 194 6.23 -2.77 -1.79
N PRO A 195 7.32 -2.77 -0.99
CA PRO A 195 7.34 -2.50 0.45
C PRO A 195 7.25 -1.01 0.77
N GLU A 196 7.58 -0.14 -0.20
CA GLU A 196 7.58 1.31 -0.07
C GLU A 196 6.62 1.95 -1.06
N ILE A 197 6.18 3.18 -0.76
CA ILE A 197 5.45 4.00 -1.74
C ILE A 197 6.49 4.57 -2.72
N PRO A 198 6.28 4.45 -4.04
CA PRO A 198 7.17 5.07 -5.02
C PRO A 198 7.31 6.56 -4.81
N THR A 199 8.48 7.10 -5.15
CA THR A 199 8.69 8.54 -5.20
C THR A 199 7.80 9.18 -6.28
N PRO A 200 7.35 10.43 -6.12
CA PRO A 200 6.39 11.05 -7.04
C PRO A 200 6.87 11.20 -8.50
N ASP A 201 8.17 11.12 -8.75
CA ASP A 201 8.80 11.13 -10.07
C ASP A 201 8.64 9.81 -10.84
N LEU A 202 8.24 8.73 -10.16
CA LEU A 202 7.96 7.44 -10.80
C LEU A 202 6.51 7.38 -11.31
N LEU A 203 6.36 7.42 -12.63
CA LEU A 203 5.08 7.24 -13.30
C LEU A 203 4.83 5.77 -13.64
N PHE A 204 3.60 5.29 -13.39
CA PHE A 204 3.15 3.94 -13.72
C PHE A 204 1.96 3.99 -14.70
N PRO A 205 2.21 4.21 -16.01
CA PRO A 205 1.15 4.22 -17.01
C PRO A 205 0.37 2.89 -17.01
N GLY A 206 -0.96 2.96 -16.98
CA GLY A 206 -1.82 1.76 -17.01
C GLY A 206 -2.12 1.13 -15.66
N LEU A 207 -1.65 1.70 -14.54
CA LEU A 207 -2.19 1.38 -13.22
C LEU A 207 -3.60 2.00 -13.09
N ASP A 208 -4.60 1.26 -13.58
CA ASP A 208 -5.96 1.76 -13.76
C ASP A 208 -6.63 2.09 -12.40
N ALA A 209 -7.33 3.23 -12.34
CA ALA A 209 -8.17 3.68 -11.22
C ALA A 209 -9.21 2.62 -10.82
N THR A 210 -9.56 1.74 -11.76
CA THR A 210 -10.56 0.70 -11.59
C THR A 210 -10.11 -0.45 -10.69
N ILE A 211 -8.80 -0.65 -10.49
CA ILE A 211 -8.25 -1.72 -9.63
C ILE A 211 -8.37 -1.35 -8.15
N ASN A 212 -8.48 -0.06 -7.82
CA ASN A 212 -8.62 0.45 -6.46
C ASN A 212 -9.85 1.36 -6.31
N ASN A 213 -11.02 0.93 -6.78
CA ASN A 213 -12.26 1.64 -6.47
C ASN A 213 -12.74 1.27 -5.05
N PRO A 214 -12.57 2.13 -4.02
CA PRO A 214 -12.96 1.83 -2.65
C PRO A 214 -14.48 1.67 -2.47
N PHE A 215 -15.28 2.04 -3.48
CA PHE A 215 -16.75 1.94 -3.47
C PHE A 215 -17.31 0.77 -4.29
N ARG A 216 -16.46 -0.03 -4.94
CA ARG A 216 -16.90 -1.32 -5.54
C ARG A 216 -16.38 -2.47 -4.70
N PRO A 217 -17.22 -3.08 -3.83
CA PRO A 217 -16.91 -4.39 -3.28
C PRO A 217 -16.91 -5.37 -4.45
N SER A 218 -15.73 -5.71 -4.97
CA SER A 218 -15.65 -6.91 -5.80
C SER A 218 -15.82 -8.12 -4.91
N SER A 219 -16.55 -9.09 -5.41
CA SER A 219 -16.73 -10.39 -4.80
C SER A 219 -15.45 -11.25 -4.81
N SER A 220 -14.32 -10.75 -5.29
CA SER A 220 -13.08 -11.51 -5.45
C SER A 220 -11.96 -11.02 -4.53
N VAL A 221 -11.46 -11.95 -3.73
CA VAL A 221 -10.33 -11.84 -2.78
C VAL A 221 -9.02 -11.34 -3.44
N GLU A 222 -8.95 -11.30 -4.77
CA GLU A 222 -7.74 -10.91 -5.54
C GLU A 222 -7.49 -9.39 -5.61
N GLN A 223 -8.42 -8.52 -5.19
CA GLN A 223 -8.33 -7.07 -5.45
C GLN A 223 -7.57 -6.22 -4.41
N ASP A 224 -7.10 -6.77 -3.30
CA ASP A 224 -6.35 -5.99 -2.27
C ASP A 224 -4.89 -6.43 -2.15
N LEU A 225 -4.33 -6.91 -3.27
CA LEU A 225 -2.92 -7.24 -3.39
C LEU A 225 -2.11 -5.94 -3.57
N PRO A 226 -1.09 -5.67 -2.75
CA PRO A 226 -0.19 -4.55 -2.98
C PRO A 226 0.54 -4.64 -4.32
N ALA A 227 0.56 -3.52 -5.03
CA ALA A 227 1.47 -3.29 -6.14
C ALA A 227 2.92 -3.25 -5.61
N CYS A 228 3.77 -4.08 -6.21
CA CYS A 228 5.19 -4.14 -5.98
C CYS A 228 5.90 -3.70 -7.25
N PHE A 229 6.96 -2.93 -7.05
CA PHE A 229 7.87 -2.53 -8.10
C PHE A 229 9.28 -2.82 -7.61
N ALA A 230 10.13 -3.22 -8.54
CA ALA A 230 11.51 -3.52 -8.24
C ALA A 230 12.36 -2.26 -8.43
N LEU A 231 12.77 -1.66 -7.31
CA LEU A 231 13.95 -0.79 -7.28
C LEU A 231 15.12 -1.63 -6.76
N PHE A 232 16.26 -1.54 -7.43
CA PHE A 232 17.52 -2.00 -6.86
C PHE A 232 17.99 -0.95 -5.84
N PRO A 233 18.74 -1.35 -4.80
CA PRO A 233 19.31 -0.37 -3.86
C PRO A 233 20.03 0.74 -4.63
N ASN A 234 19.60 2.00 -4.41
CA ASN A 234 20.08 3.21 -5.11
C ASN A 234 19.80 3.27 -6.63
N GLY A 235 18.83 2.51 -7.13
CA GLY A 235 18.55 2.42 -8.58
C GLY A 235 19.66 1.72 -9.38
N ASP A 236 20.59 1.04 -8.70
CA ASP A 236 21.75 0.44 -9.36
C ASP A 236 21.42 -0.92 -9.99
N LEU A 237 20.88 -0.85 -11.21
CA LEU A 237 20.58 -2.00 -12.06
C LEU A 237 21.83 -2.86 -12.37
N SER A 238 23.05 -2.36 -12.14
CA SER A 238 24.27 -3.17 -12.28
C SER A 238 24.36 -4.28 -11.23
N LYS A 239 23.52 -4.29 -10.21
CA LYS A 239 23.52 -5.36 -9.22
C LYS A 239 22.60 -6.53 -9.56
N LEU A 240 21.75 -6.40 -10.59
CA LEU A 240 20.84 -7.45 -11.00
C LEU A 240 21.60 -8.69 -11.47
N ARG A 241 21.24 -9.86 -10.91
CA ARG A 241 21.89 -11.15 -11.19
C ARG A 241 20.97 -12.18 -11.79
N ARG A 242 19.70 -12.15 -11.40
CA ARG A 242 18.74 -13.16 -11.85
C ARG A 242 17.32 -12.61 -11.86
N ILE A 243 16.60 -12.93 -12.93
CA ILE A 243 15.15 -12.72 -13.03
C ILE A 243 14.49 -14.08 -12.87
N ILE A 244 13.44 -14.18 -12.05
CA ILE A 244 12.67 -15.40 -11.83
C ILE A 244 11.22 -15.08 -12.11
N VAL A 245 10.58 -15.83 -12.99
CA VAL A 245 9.16 -15.67 -13.31
C VAL A 245 8.43 -16.94 -12.90
N LYS A 246 7.38 -16.77 -12.09
CA LYS A 246 6.47 -17.86 -11.74
C LYS A 246 5.18 -17.69 -12.52
N HIS A 247 4.83 -18.74 -13.24
CA HIS A 247 3.59 -18.84 -13.99
C HIS A 247 2.60 -19.73 -13.24
N ARG A 248 1.35 -19.30 -13.25
CA ARG A 248 0.23 -20.17 -12.90
C ARG A 248 -0.20 -20.94 -14.14
N VAL A 249 -0.21 -22.26 -14.03
CA VAL A 249 -0.56 -23.18 -15.13
C VAL A 249 -1.78 -24.00 -14.73
N HIS A 250 -2.70 -24.17 -15.66
CA HIS A 250 -3.79 -25.15 -15.54
C HIS A 250 -3.66 -26.15 -16.70
N SER A 251 -3.51 -27.43 -16.36
CA SER A 251 -3.17 -28.48 -17.33
C SER A 251 -1.87 -28.16 -18.10
N LYS A 252 -1.95 -27.77 -19.38
CA LYS A 252 -0.82 -27.39 -20.24
C LYS A 252 -0.78 -25.88 -20.55
N ASP A 253 -1.76 -25.11 -20.10
CA ASP A 253 -1.92 -23.71 -20.50
C ASP A 253 -1.52 -22.75 -19.38
N VAL A 254 -0.76 -21.72 -19.74
CA VAL A 254 -0.45 -20.61 -18.83
C VAL A 254 -1.66 -19.72 -18.69
N LEU A 255 -2.13 -19.57 -17.45
CA LEU A 255 -3.24 -18.68 -17.13
C LEU A 255 -2.78 -17.24 -16.93
N LYS A 256 -1.72 -17.05 -16.15
CA LYS A 256 -1.13 -15.74 -15.85
C LYS A 256 0.29 -15.87 -15.31
N ILE A 257 1.06 -14.79 -15.42
CA ILE A 257 2.21 -14.58 -14.54
C ILE A 257 1.68 -14.33 -13.14
N GLU A 258 2.07 -15.17 -12.20
CA GLU A 258 1.71 -15.00 -10.79
C GLU A 258 2.66 -14.00 -10.12
N TYR A 259 3.92 -14.00 -10.55
CA TYR A 259 4.96 -13.22 -9.88
C TYR A 259 6.26 -13.11 -10.70
N VAL A 260 6.95 -11.97 -10.57
CA VAL A 260 8.32 -11.74 -11.05
C VAL A 260 9.24 -11.34 -9.90
N ASN A 261 10.29 -12.14 -9.64
CA ASN A 261 11.40 -11.83 -8.75
C ASN A 261 12.56 -11.24 -9.56
N MET A 262 13.22 -10.24 -9.02
CA MET A 262 14.53 -9.78 -9.43
C MET A 262 15.51 -9.92 -8.26
N ALA A 263 16.46 -10.83 -8.40
CA ALA A 263 17.49 -11.09 -7.40
C ALA A 263 18.78 -10.34 -7.75
N SER A 264 19.33 -9.68 -6.74
CA SER A 264 20.57 -8.90 -6.78
C SER A 264 21.77 -9.66 -6.22
N ILE A 265 22.99 -9.19 -6.54
CA ILE A 265 24.25 -9.73 -6.03
C ILE A 265 24.38 -9.67 -4.50
N ASP A 266 23.78 -8.66 -3.87
CA ASP A 266 23.76 -8.49 -2.41
C ASP A 266 22.70 -9.35 -1.72
N LYS A 267 22.11 -10.30 -2.45
CA LYS A 267 21.01 -11.17 -2.00
C LYS A 267 19.74 -10.41 -1.66
N SER A 268 19.64 -9.12 -1.96
CA SER A 268 18.35 -8.44 -1.97
C SER A 268 17.48 -9.05 -3.08
N GLN A 269 16.19 -9.18 -2.78
CA GLN A 269 15.17 -9.61 -3.73
C GLN A 269 14.13 -8.53 -3.83
N SER A 270 13.84 -8.12 -5.06
CA SER A 270 12.80 -7.16 -5.37
C SER A 270 11.73 -7.84 -6.21
N GLU A 271 10.47 -7.54 -5.93
CA GLU A 271 9.32 -8.17 -6.57
C GLU A 271 8.63 -7.17 -7.49
N LEU A 272 8.17 -7.64 -8.64
CA LEU A 272 7.37 -6.86 -9.58
C LEU A 272 6.00 -7.52 -9.76
N GLY A 273 4.95 -6.71 -9.67
CA GLY A 273 3.55 -7.14 -9.82
C GLY A 273 2.76 -7.05 -8.52
N TYR A 274 1.66 -7.79 -8.42
CA TYR A 274 0.80 -7.78 -7.24
C TYR A 274 1.19 -8.88 -6.25
N ARG A 275 1.65 -8.51 -5.05
CA ARG A 275 2.11 -9.49 -4.04
C ARG A 275 0.98 -9.94 -3.13
N ARG A 276 0.88 -11.24 -2.87
CA ARG A 276 0.13 -11.79 -1.72
C ARG A 276 0.96 -11.57 -0.46
N ALA A 277 0.69 -10.49 0.26
CA ALA A 277 1.43 -10.14 1.48
C ALA A 277 1.14 -11.14 2.60
N GLY A 278 1.95 -12.21 2.70
CA GLY A 278 1.96 -13.21 3.78
C GLY A 278 1.72 -14.63 3.30
N GLU A 279 2.51 -15.59 3.79
CA GLU A 279 2.35 -17.03 3.51
C GLU A 279 0.94 -17.55 3.89
N ARG A 280 0.28 -16.88 4.84
CA ARG A 280 -1.08 -17.20 5.32
C ARG A 280 -2.22 -16.81 4.38
N TYR A 281 -1.95 -16.19 3.22
CA TYR A 281 -2.98 -15.75 2.26
C TYR A 281 -3.00 -16.55 0.96
N SER A 282 -2.27 -17.67 0.91
CA SER A 282 -2.55 -18.73 -0.05
C SER A 282 -3.82 -19.46 0.38
N THR A 283 -4.99 -18.94 0.00
CA THR A 283 -6.26 -19.70 0.15
C THR A 283 -6.81 -20.18 -1.16
N GLU A 284 -5.96 -20.32 -2.18
CA GLU A 284 -6.32 -21.16 -3.31
C GLU A 284 -5.70 -22.52 -3.08
N TYR A 285 -6.58 -23.52 -3.05
CA TYR A 285 -6.23 -24.92 -3.09
C TYR A 285 -5.03 -25.13 -4.02
N ASP A 286 -3.97 -25.69 -3.44
CA ASP A 286 -2.70 -26.07 -4.06
C ASP A 286 -2.92 -27.27 -5.02
N THR A 287 -3.82 -27.10 -5.99
CA THR A 287 -4.15 -28.10 -7.01
C THR A 287 -3.55 -27.75 -8.37
N ASN A 288 -2.97 -26.56 -8.52
CA ASN A 288 -2.43 -26.08 -9.79
C ASN A 288 -0.90 -26.17 -9.82
N ARG A 289 -0.35 -26.63 -10.96
CA ARG A 289 1.10 -26.74 -11.15
C ARG A 289 1.70 -25.34 -11.31
N ILE A 290 2.74 -25.06 -10.54
CA ILE A 290 3.54 -23.83 -10.68
C ILE A 290 4.69 -24.11 -11.65
N TYR A 291 4.85 -23.27 -12.67
CA TYR A 291 6.00 -23.34 -13.57
C TYR A 291 6.94 -22.15 -13.32
N VAL A 292 8.23 -22.43 -13.15
CA VAL A 292 9.23 -21.42 -12.79
C VAL A 292 10.28 -21.33 -13.89
N GLN A 293 10.49 -20.13 -14.41
CA GLN A 293 11.57 -19.81 -15.34
C GLN A 293 12.55 -18.87 -14.67
N SER A 294 13.82 -18.96 -15.04
CA SER A 294 14.84 -18.03 -14.56
C SER A 294 15.83 -17.66 -15.64
N PHE A 295 16.28 -16.42 -15.62
CA PHE A 295 17.31 -15.90 -16.51
C PHE A 295 18.42 -15.26 -15.68
N LEU A 296 19.66 -15.70 -15.89
CA LEU A 296 20.84 -15.07 -15.29
C LEU A 296 21.25 -13.87 -16.12
N ILE A 297 21.55 -12.75 -15.46
CA ILE A 297 22.03 -11.52 -16.08
C ILE A 297 23.29 -11.05 -15.34
N ASP A 298 24.30 -10.66 -16.09
CA ASP A 298 25.59 -10.24 -15.55
C ASP A 298 25.61 -8.74 -15.33
N GLY A 299 24.74 -8.26 -14.42
CA GLY A 299 24.66 -6.85 -14.05
C GLY A 299 26.03 -6.25 -13.72
N PRO A 300 26.86 -6.89 -12.88
CA PRO A 300 28.16 -6.34 -12.49
C PRO A 300 29.18 -6.29 -13.63
N GLY A 301 29.00 -7.12 -14.65
CA GLY A 301 29.75 -7.02 -15.91
C GLY A 301 29.19 -5.96 -16.88
N GLY A 302 28.17 -5.20 -16.48
CA GLY A 302 27.56 -4.16 -17.31
C GLY A 302 26.45 -4.65 -18.24
N GLU A 303 25.95 -5.87 -18.05
CA GLU A 303 24.78 -6.35 -18.79
C GLU A 303 23.50 -5.69 -18.26
N ARG A 304 22.66 -5.20 -19.18
CA ARG A 304 21.43 -4.48 -18.86
C ARG A 304 20.30 -4.92 -19.77
N ILE A 305 19.06 -4.89 -19.26
CA ILE A 305 17.86 -5.04 -20.08
C ILE A 305 17.72 -3.77 -20.92
N GLU A 306 17.65 -3.91 -22.24
CA GLU A 306 17.50 -2.79 -23.18
C GLU A 306 16.07 -2.65 -23.70
N SER A 307 15.33 -3.76 -23.75
CA SER A 307 13.95 -3.78 -24.20
C SER A 307 13.21 -4.98 -23.65
N PHE A 308 11.89 -4.88 -23.67
CA PHE A 308 11.00 -5.98 -23.36
C PHE A 308 9.78 -5.92 -24.27
N SER A 309 9.18 -7.08 -24.52
CA SER A 309 7.89 -7.21 -25.20
C SER A 309 6.96 -8.01 -24.30
N THR A 310 5.66 -7.72 -24.34
CA THR A 310 4.68 -8.35 -23.46
C THR A 310 3.69 -9.18 -24.26
N LEU A 311 3.28 -10.31 -23.69
CA LEU A 311 2.26 -11.18 -24.25
C LEU A 311 1.03 -11.16 -23.35
N TRP A 312 -0.05 -10.60 -23.89
CA TRP A 312 -1.33 -10.46 -23.21
C TRP A 312 -2.38 -11.35 -23.86
N THR A 313 -3.23 -11.94 -23.03
CA THR A 313 -4.51 -12.51 -23.46
C THR A 313 -5.63 -11.75 -22.77
N HIS A 314 -6.24 -12.34 -21.75
CA HIS A 314 -7.09 -11.68 -20.76
C HIS A 314 -6.31 -11.24 -19.50
N ALA A 315 -5.06 -11.70 -19.38
CA ALA A 315 -4.09 -11.32 -18.36
C ALA A 315 -2.68 -11.32 -18.99
N LEU A 316 -1.69 -10.77 -18.26
CA LEU A 316 -0.28 -10.91 -18.65
C LEU A 316 0.13 -12.38 -18.49
N VAL A 317 0.40 -13.06 -19.61
CA VAL A 317 0.74 -14.50 -19.63
C VAL A 317 2.22 -14.74 -19.88
N GLY A 318 2.92 -13.77 -20.47
CA GLY A 318 4.34 -13.86 -20.71
C GLY A 318 4.97 -12.52 -21.08
N PHE A 319 6.30 -12.49 -21.08
CA PHE A 319 7.07 -11.38 -21.64
C PHE A 319 8.41 -11.89 -22.14
N GLU A 320 9.01 -11.16 -23.06
CA GLU A 320 10.38 -11.39 -23.51
C GLU A 320 11.23 -10.18 -23.12
N ILE A 321 12.48 -10.42 -22.72
CA ILE A 321 13.48 -9.37 -22.52
C ILE A 321 14.64 -9.54 -23.49
N LYS A 322 15.23 -8.41 -23.88
CA LYS A 322 16.50 -8.37 -24.60
C LYS A 322 17.51 -7.55 -23.80
N THR A 323 18.77 -7.99 -23.86
CA THR A 323 19.88 -7.33 -23.17
C THR A 323 20.79 -6.59 -24.15
N ASN A 324 21.54 -5.60 -23.65
CA ASN A 324 22.58 -4.90 -24.41
C ASN A 324 23.73 -5.80 -24.91
N ARG A 325 23.81 -7.04 -24.43
CA ARG A 325 24.74 -8.09 -24.91
C ARG A 325 24.11 -8.98 -25.98
N GLY A 326 22.93 -8.63 -26.49
CA GLY A 326 22.22 -9.39 -27.53
C GLY A 326 21.59 -10.69 -27.06
N ARG A 327 21.57 -10.97 -25.74
CA ARG A 327 20.86 -12.14 -25.19
C ARG A 327 19.39 -11.83 -25.02
N THR A 328 18.56 -12.83 -25.32
CA THR A 328 17.10 -12.77 -25.19
C THR A 328 16.61 -13.83 -24.21
N ALA A 329 15.58 -13.53 -23.44
CA ALA A 329 14.90 -14.49 -22.58
C ALA A 329 13.38 -14.34 -22.70
N ALA A 330 12.73 -15.41 -23.16
CA ALA A 330 11.28 -15.48 -23.25
C ALA A 330 10.71 -16.20 -22.02
N PHE A 331 9.86 -15.50 -21.29
CA PHE A 331 9.11 -16.00 -20.16
C PHE A 331 7.66 -16.28 -20.58
N THR A 332 7.50 -17.23 -21.49
CA THR A 332 6.19 -17.69 -21.96
C THR A 332 6.04 -19.12 -21.46
N GLY A 333 5.38 -19.31 -20.32
CA GLY A 333 5.23 -20.65 -19.75
C GLY A 333 4.69 -21.63 -20.80
N GLY A 334 5.18 -22.87 -20.76
CA GLY A 334 5.26 -23.76 -21.92
C GLY A 334 3.98 -23.92 -22.74
N THR A 335 3.76 -23.04 -23.71
CA THR A 335 3.21 -23.45 -24.99
C THR A 335 4.35 -24.16 -25.70
N GLY A 336 4.10 -25.38 -26.19
CA GLY A 336 5.12 -26.21 -26.82
C GLY A 336 5.68 -25.59 -28.10
N ILE A 337 6.62 -24.67 -27.96
CA ILE A 337 7.68 -24.48 -28.95
C ILE A 337 8.83 -25.33 -28.44
N GLU A 338 8.98 -26.50 -29.06
CA GLU A 338 10.22 -27.24 -29.03
C GLU A 338 11.37 -26.24 -29.19
N ASN A 339 12.20 -26.12 -28.16
CA ASN A 339 13.58 -25.68 -28.35
C ASN A 339 14.20 -26.73 -29.28
N LYS A 340 14.04 -26.55 -30.60
CA LYS A 340 14.93 -27.18 -31.56
C LYS A 340 16.30 -26.61 -31.25
N ALA A 341 17.09 -27.43 -30.56
CA ALA A 341 18.51 -27.23 -30.43
C ALA A 341 19.09 -26.84 -31.80
N PRO A 342 20.07 -25.92 -31.86
CA PRO A 342 20.85 -25.80 -33.08
C PRO A 342 21.50 -27.17 -33.31
N MET A 343 21.09 -27.85 -34.37
CA MET A 343 21.83 -29.02 -34.85
C MET A 343 23.23 -28.54 -35.19
N SER A 344 24.15 -28.85 -34.29
CA SER A 344 25.58 -28.85 -34.55
C SER A 344 25.99 -30.31 -34.73
N SER A 345 26.31 -30.65 -35.97
CA SER A 345 27.25 -31.71 -36.37
C SER A 345 27.48 -31.53 -37.87
N LEU A 346 28.63 -30.96 -38.27
CA LEU A 346 29.87 -31.69 -38.57
C LEU A 346 29.77 -32.54 -39.84
N ALA A 347 30.21 -31.97 -40.95
CA ALA A 347 31.23 -32.48 -41.90
C ALA A 347 31.15 -31.68 -43.20
#